data_AF-A0A086LBD0-F1
#
_entry.id   AF-A0A086LBD0-F1
#
_cell.length_a   1.000
_cell.length_b   1.000
_cell.length_c   1.000
_cell.angle_alpha   90.00
_cell.angle_beta   90.00
_cell.angle_gamma   90.00
#
_symmetry.space_group_name_H-M   'P 1'
#
loop_
_entity.id
_entity.type
_entity.pdbx_description
1 polymer ?
#
loop_
_entity_poly.entity_id
_entity_poly.type
_entity_poly.pdbx_seq_one_letter_code
_entity_poly.pdbx_strand_id
1 'polypeptide(L)'
;MMFMGTETHQDKWWNVDEQHKMNWNFVENHDPLAKQMMNLVAAANKLRLSFPSLTDDHAPVRFCHLDYQNRVLGFVRGSLLVVLNCSESQWEGRDYEVQTDSVNRKFKQVFNSQAAEFGGWEESWSSADRTLSSSVHARLPVNLPKWSVTVYERQE
;
A
#
# COMPACT_ATOMS: atom_id res chain seq x y z
N MET A 1 3.22 -15.77 0.50
CA MET A 1 4.34 -16.53 -0.10
C MET A 1 4.74 -15.81 -1.37
N MET A 2 6.03 -15.67 -1.65
CA MET A 2 6.55 -15.02 -2.85
C MET A 2 7.60 -15.95 -3.46
N PHE A 3 7.58 -16.11 -4.79
CA PHE A 3 8.54 -16.92 -5.50
C PHE A 3 9.74 -16.05 -5.91
N MET A 4 10.94 -16.64 -5.87
CA MET A 4 12.21 -15.98 -6.17
C MET A 4 12.16 -15.22 -7.50
N GLY A 5 12.67 -13.97 -7.50
CA GLY A 5 12.70 -13.09 -8.66
C GLY A 5 11.47 -12.17 -8.79
N THR A 6 10.38 -12.47 -8.08
CA THR A 6 9.20 -11.58 -8.03
C THR A 6 9.55 -10.25 -7.35
N GLU A 7 10.39 -10.30 -6.31
CA GLU A 7 10.84 -9.17 -5.52
C GLU A 7 11.77 -8.21 -6.27
N THR A 8 12.40 -8.67 -7.35
CA THR A 8 13.28 -7.86 -8.20
C THR A 8 12.60 -7.41 -9.49
N HIS A 9 11.30 -7.66 -9.65
CA HIS A 9 10.59 -7.42 -10.90
C HIS A 9 11.24 -8.14 -12.10
N GLN A 10 11.74 -9.36 -11.88
CA GLN A 10 12.30 -10.15 -12.97
C GLN A 10 11.19 -10.52 -13.96
N ASP A 11 11.35 -10.07 -15.20
CA ASP A 11 10.46 -10.41 -16.31
C ASP A 11 10.69 -11.84 -16.82
N LYS A 12 9.81 -12.30 -17.72
CA LYS A 12 9.75 -13.64 -18.29
C LYS A 12 9.36 -14.72 -17.26
N TRP A 13 9.55 -15.99 -17.63
CA TRP A 13 9.30 -17.13 -16.75
C TRP A 13 10.61 -17.60 -16.12
N TRP A 14 10.49 -18.24 -14.96
CA TRP A 14 11.62 -18.90 -14.31
C TRP A 14 11.87 -20.27 -14.94
N ASN A 15 13.14 -20.62 -15.14
CA ASN A 15 13.58 -21.97 -15.54
C ASN A 15 14.99 -22.24 -15.00
N VAL A 16 15.44 -23.49 -15.07
CA VAL A 16 16.79 -23.90 -14.66
C VAL A 16 17.88 -23.57 -15.69
N ASP A 17 17.49 -23.17 -16.90
CA ASP A 17 18.44 -22.78 -17.93
C ASP A 17 19.07 -21.40 -17.65
N GLU A 18 20.25 -21.18 -18.21
CA GLU A 18 21.05 -19.98 -17.97
C GLU A 18 20.35 -18.66 -18.31
N GLN A 19 19.40 -18.66 -19.25
CA GLN A 19 18.74 -17.43 -19.71
C GLN A 19 17.52 -17.04 -18.85
N HIS A 20 16.99 -17.99 -18.08
CA HIS A 20 15.71 -17.85 -17.37
C HIS A 20 15.80 -18.16 -15.87
N LYS A 21 16.99 -18.53 -15.36
CA LYS A 21 17.25 -18.60 -13.92
C LYS A 21 17.18 -17.21 -13.27
N MET A 22 17.34 -17.14 -11.94
CA MET A 22 17.43 -15.85 -11.25
C MET A 22 18.57 -15.01 -11.84
N ASN A 23 18.23 -13.81 -12.30
CA ASN A 23 19.18 -12.88 -12.85
C ASN A 23 19.66 -11.91 -11.77
N TRP A 24 20.72 -12.29 -11.05
CA TRP A 24 21.31 -11.49 -9.99
C TRP A 24 21.90 -10.15 -10.46
N ASN A 25 22.13 -9.99 -11.76
CA ASN A 25 22.62 -8.72 -12.33
C ASN A 25 21.69 -7.54 -12.02
N PHE A 26 20.38 -7.77 -11.83
CA PHE A 26 19.47 -6.71 -11.42
C PHE A 26 19.85 -6.11 -10.05
N VAL A 27 20.34 -6.95 -9.14
CA VAL A 27 20.78 -6.53 -7.81
C VAL A 27 22.20 -5.98 -7.85
N GLU A 28 23.12 -6.71 -8.49
CA GLU A 28 24.55 -6.38 -8.54
C GLU A 28 24.85 -5.08 -9.30
N ASN A 29 24.11 -4.81 -10.38
CA ASN A 29 24.26 -3.58 -11.16
C ASN A 29 23.33 -2.45 -10.70
N HIS A 30 22.65 -2.62 -9.55
CA HIS A 30 21.73 -1.63 -8.99
C HIS A 30 20.65 -1.16 -9.97
N ASP A 31 19.98 -2.11 -10.64
CA ASP A 31 18.86 -1.79 -11.53
C ASP A 31 17.80 -0.96 -10.77
N PRO A 32 17.39 0.21 -11.28
CA PRO A 32 16.48 1.10 -10.56
C PRO A 32 15.12 0.46 -10.27
N LEU A 33 14.54 -0.30 -11.20
CA LEU A 33 13.23 -0.91 -11.05
C LEU A 33 13.29 -2.07 -10.06
N ALA A 34 14.34 -2.91 -10.15
CA ALA A 34 14.58 -3.96 -9.19
C ALA A 34 14.75 -3.40 -7.77
N LYS A 35 15.50 -2.29 -7.62
CA LYS A 35 15.67 -1.62 -6.34
C LYS A 35 14.35 -1.09 -5.77
N GLN A 36 13.54 -0.43 -6.60
CA GLN A 36 12.22 0.07 -6.20
C GLN A 36 11.27 -1.06 -5.77
N MET A 37 11.23 -2.15 -6.52
CA MET A 37 10.42 -3.32 -6.18
C MET A 37 10.90 -4.02 -4.90
N MET A 38 12.21 -4.20 -4.73
CA MET A 38 12.78 -4.76 -3.51
C MET A 38 12.45 -3.89 -2.29
N ASN A 39 12.54 -2.57 -2.43
CA ASN A 39 12.15 -1.63 -1.39
C ASN A 39 10.66 -1.78 -1.04
N LEU A 40 9.78 -1.89 -2.04
CA LEU A 40 8.34 -2.07 -1.84
C LEU A 40 8.04 -3.37 -1.09
N VAL A 41 8.63 -4.49 -1.53
CA VAL A 41 8.46 -5.81 -0.89
C VAL A 41 9.00 -5.80 0.54
N ALA A 42 10.17 -5.21 0.77
CA ALA A 42 10.75 -5.06 2.11
C ALA A 42 9.85 -4.22 3.01
N ALA A 43 9.32 -3.10 2.53
CA ALA A 43 8.42 -2.22 3.27
C ALA A 43 7.08 -2.91 3.59
N ALA A 44 6.50 -3.64 2.63
CA ALA A 44 5.28 -4.42 2.84
C ALA A 44 5.47 -5.54 3.88
N ASN A 45 6.61 -6.24 3.84
CA ASN A 45 6.96 -7.24 4.86
C ASN A 45 7.17 -6.60 6.23
N LYS A 46 7.86 -5.45 6.29
CA LYS A 46 8.05 -4.69 7.53
C LYS A 46 6.71 -4.26 8.11
N LEU A 47 5.78 -3.74 7.29
CA LEU A 47 4.42 -3.41 7.71
C LEU A 47 3.73 -4.65 8.28
N ARG A 48 3.69 -5.75 7.52
CA ARG A 48 3.07 -7.02 7.95
C ARG A 48 3.58 -7.47 9.32
N LEU A 49 4.89 -7.43 9.54
CA LEU A 49 5.52 -7.89 10.79
C LEU A 49 5.39 -6.89 11.94
N SER A 50 5.12 -5.61 11.66
CA SER A 50 4.97 -4.58 12.69
C SER A 50 3.59 -4.60 13.36
N PHE A 51 2.58 -5.21 12.73
CA PHE A 51 1.21 -5.23 13.21
C PHE A 51 0.72 -6.67 13.40
N PRO A 52 0.53 -7.15 14.65
CA PRO A 52 0.08 -8.52 14.92
C PRO A 52 -1.23 -8.88 14.21
N SER A 53 -2.12 -7.90 14.01
CA SER A 53 -3.37 -8.11 13.28
C SER A 53 -3.17 -8.56 11.84
N LEU A 54 -2.02 -8.29 11.20
CA LEU A 54 -1.71 -8.69 9.82
C LEU A 54 -1.09 -10.10 9.73
N THR A 55 -0.63 -10.67 10.84
CA THR A 55 -0.06 -12.03 10.90
C THR A 55 -0.97 -13.02 11.63
N ASP A 56 -1.93 -12.55 12.41
CA ASP A 56 -2.95 -13.37 13.05
C ASP A 56 -4.06 -13.74 12.06
N ASP A 57 -4.16 -15.02 11.72
CA ASP A 57 -5.16 -15.57 10.79
C ASP A 57 -6.60 -15.46 11.31
N HIS A 58 -6.79 -15.23 12.62
CA HIS A 58 -8.09 -15.05 13.24
C HIS A 58 -8.49 -13.58 13.40
N ALA A 59 -7.59 -12.63 13.11
CA ALA A 59 -7.88 -11.22 13.21
C ALA A 59 -9.01 -10.84 12.22
N PRO A 60 -10.11 -10.22 12.70
CA PRO A 60 -11.25 -9.93 11.87
C PRO A 60 -10.92 -8.87 10.81
N VAL A 61 -11.52 -9.05 9.63
CA VAL A 61 -11.50 -8.07 8.54
C VAL A 61 -12.90 -7.50 8.39
N ARG A 62 -13.01 -6.17 8.37
CA ARG A 62 -14.30 -5.49 8.12
C ARG A 62 -14.15 -4.53 6.97
N PHE A 63 -14.86 -4.82 5.88
CA PHE A 63 -15.00 -3.90 4.75
C PHE A 63 -15.86 -2.72 5.18
N CYS A 64 -15.28 -1.52 5.15
CA CYS A 64 -15.95 -0.30 5.58
C CYS A 64 -16.19 0.67 4.41
N HIS A 65 -15.51 0.46 3.28
CA HIS A 65 -15.65 1.29 2.09
C HIS A 65 -15.72 0.41 0.84
N LEU A 66 -16.82 0.52 0.10
CA LEU A 66 -17.04 -0.14 -1.18
C LEU A 66 -17.54 0.90 -2.17
N ASP A 67 -16.68 1.28 -3.11
CA ASP A 67 -17.03 2.20 -4.19
C ASP A 67 -16.83 1.49 -5.53
N TYR A 68 -17.90 0.85 -6.00
CA TYR A 68 -17.88 0.10 -7.24
C TYR A 68 -17.69 0.99 -8.48
N GLN A 69 -18.13 2.24 -8.43
CA GLN A 69 -18.02 3.17 -9.55
C GLN A 69 -16.55 3.55 -9.79
N ASN A 70 -15.84 3.87 -8.71
CA ASN A 70 -14.43 4.23 -8.78
C ASN A 70 -13.49 3.02 -8.63
N ARG A 71 -14.02 1.81 -8.36
CA ARG A 71 -13.25 0.59 -8.09
C ARG A 71 -12.28 0.76 -6.92
N VAL A 72 -12.77 1.38 -5.84
CA VAL A 72 -12.02 1.59 -4.60
C VAL A 72 -12.60 0.73 -3.49
N LEU A 73 -11.72 0.05 -2.76
CA LEU A 73 -12.04 -0.84 -1.66
C LEU A 73 -11.29 -0.39 -0.41
N GLY A 74 -11.98 -0.30 0.72
CA GLY A 74 -11.37 -0.04 2.01
C GLY A 74 -11.84 -1.04 3.07
N PHE A 75 -10.90 -1.55 3.84
CA PHE A 75 -11.20 -2.45 4.96
C PHE A 75 -10.32 -2.16 6.18
N VAL A 76 -10.83 -2.53 7.34
CA VAL A 76 -10.10 -2.44 8.60
C VAL A 76 -9.65 -3.83 9.05
N ARG A 77 -8.41 -3.92 9.54
CA ARG A 77 -7.86 -5.10 10.22
C ARG A 77 -6.98 -4.67 11.39
N GLY A 78 -7.45 -4.87 12.62
CA GLY A 78 -6.82 -4.30 13.82
C GLY A 78 -6.96 -2.77 13.87
N SER A 79 -5.86 -2.05 14.08
CA SER A 79 -5.82 -0.58 14.05
C SER A 79 -5.66 0.00 12.63
N LEU A 80 -5.52 -0.84 11.61
CA LEU A 80 -5.20 -0.42 10.25
C LEU A 80 -6.44 -0.30 9.37
N LEU A 81 -6.58 0.85 8.71
CA LEU A 81 -7.42 1.04 7.53
C LEU A 81 -6.54 0.84 6.29
N VAL A 82 -6.86 -0.17 5.48
CA VAL A 82 -6.20 -0.46 4.21
C VAL A 82 -7.13 -0.03 3.09
N VAL A 83 -6.60 0.75 2.14
CA VAL A 83 -7.34 1.28 0.99
C VAL A 83 -6.66 0.83 -0.29
N LEU A 84 -7.44 0.24 -1.20
CA LEU A 84 -6.99 -0.21 -2.51
C LEU A 84 -7.72 0.62 -3.57
N ASN A 85 -6.95 1.24 -4.46
CA ASN A 85 -7.48 1.83 -5.68
C ASN A 85 -7.14 0.90 -6.86
N CYS A 86 -8.16 0.26 -7.42
CA CYS A 86 -8.04 -0.67 -8.53
C CYS A 86 -8.47 -0.02 -9.86
N SER A 87 -8.18 1.26 -10.03
CA SER A 87 -8.58 2.05 -11.19
C SER A 87 -7.47 2.97 -11.69
N GLU A 88 -7.72 3.57 -12.86
CA GLU A 88 -6.91 4.66 -13.44
C GLU A 88 -7.19 6.03 -12.80
N SER A 89 -8.23 6.14 -11.98
CA SER A 89 -8.57 7.40 -11.31
C SER A 89 -7.56 7.72 -10.21
N GLN A 90 -7.31 9.01 -10.00
CA GLN A 90 -6.34 9.52 -9.04
C GLN A 90 -6.84 10.81 -8.41
N TRP A 91 -6.59 10.99 -7.11
CA TRP A 91 -7.01 12.16 -6.33
C TRP A 91 -5.85 12.66 -5.46
N GLU A 92 -5.47 13.92 -5.60
CA GLU A 92 -4.25 14.50 -5.01
C GLU A 92 -4.50 15.75 -4.15
N GLY A 93 -5.74 16.24 -4.11
CA GLY A 93 -6.18 17.37 -3.26
C GLY A 93 -6.89 16.94 -1.98
N ARG A 94 -6.87 15.64 -1.64
CA ARG A 94 -7.76 15.01 -0.66
C ARG A 94 -9.25 15.12 -0.99
N ASP A 95 -9.56 15.15 -2.28
CA ASP A 95 -10.93 15.24 -2.81
C ASP A 95 -11.71 13.92 -2.72
N TYR A 96 -11.00 12.81 -2.43
CA TYR A 96 -11.61 11.50 -2.23
C TYR A 96 -11.71 11.18 -0.74
N GLU A 97 -12.91 10.78 -0.31
CA GLU A 97 -13.19 10.43 1.08
C GLU A 97 -13.45 8.94 1.27
N VAL A 98 -12.58 8.29 2.03
CA VAL A 98 -12.72 6.88 2.38
C VAL A 98 -13.58 6.76 3.64
N GLN A 99 -14.60 5.90 3.60
CA GLN A 99 -15.36 5.54 4.80
C GLN A 99 -14.48 4.74 5.76
N THR A 100 -14.40 5.21 7.00
CA THR A 100 -13.71 4.56 8.11
C THR A 100 -14.72 3.95 9.08
N ASP A 101 -14.22 3.35 10.15
CA ASP A 101 -15.03 2.74 11.20
C ASP A 101 -15.18 3.58 12.46
N SER A 102 -14.56 4.76 12.47
CA SER A 102 -14.42 5.57 13.65
C SER A 102 -14.62 7.04 13.31
N VAL A 103 -15.53 7.70 14.03
CA VAL A 103 -15.76 9.15 13.92
C VAL A 103 -14.68 9.92 14.68
N ASN A 104 -14.28 11.09 14.16
CA ASN A 104 -13.38 12.03 14.85
C ASN A 104 -12.08 11.40 15.38
N ARG A 105 -11.49 10.46 14.62
CA ARG A 105 -10.23 9.79 14.99
C ARG A 105 -9.07 10.29 14.14
N LYS A 106 -7.89 10.29 14.74
CA LYS A 106 -6.64 10.56 14.02
C LYS A 106 -6.12 9.29 13.37
N PHE A 107 -5.59 9.45 12.18
CA PHE A 107 -4.99 8.39 11.40
C PHE A 107 -3.62 8.82 10.93
N LYS A 108 -2.64 7.93 10.97
CA LYS A 108 -1.32 8.15 10.41
C LYS A 108 -1.14 7.29 9.17
N GLN A 109 -0.81 7.86 8.01
CA GLN A 109 -0.45 7.05 6.85
C GLN A 109 0.91 6.37 7.12
N VAL A 110 0.90 5.05 7.22
CA VAL A 110 2.08 4.23 7.57
C VAL A 110 2.67 3.51 6.36
N PHE A 111 1.90 3.40 5.27
CA PHE A 111 2.35 2.79 4.03
C PHE A 111 1.65 3.41 2.82
N ASN A 112 2.39 3.53 1.72
CA ASN A 112 1.90 4.00 0.43
C ASN A 112 2.69 3.29 -0.67
N SER A 113 2.03 2.45 -1.47
CA SER A 113 2.69 1.70 -2.54
C SER A 113 3.20 2.60 -3.68
N GLN A 114 2.75 3.85 -3.75
CA GLN A 114 3.17 4.84 -4.75
C GLN A 114 4.11 5.91 -4.16
N ALA A 115 4.78 5.62 -3.04
CA ALA A 115 5.81 6.48 -2.50
C ALA A 115 7.04 6.55 -3.44
N ALA A 116 7.79 7.66 -3.39
CA ALA A 116 8.92 7.92 -4.28
C ALA A 116 10.01 6.83 -4.22
N GLU A 117 10.27 6.26 -3.05
CA GLU A 117 11.23 5.17 -2.86
C GLU A 117 10.85 3.85 -3.55
N PHE A 118 9.58 3.73 -3.99
CA PHE A 118 9.02 2.58 -4.71
C PHE A 118 8.73 2.89 -6.18
N GLY A 119 9.17 4.05 -6.68
CA GLY A 119 8.98 4.46 -8.08
C GLY A 119 7.76 5.36 -8.34
N GLY A 120 7.06 5.81 -7.29
CA GLY A 120 6.03 6.84 -7.39
C GLY A 120 6.58 8.25 -7.13
N TRP A 121 5.86 9.07 -6.35
CA TRP A 121 6.21 10.48 -6.11
C TRP A 121 5.90 10.93 -4.67
N GLU A 122 6.49 12.03 -4.23
CA GLU A 122 6.40 12.54 -2.85
C GLU A 122 4.98 13.02 -2.48
N GLU A 123 4.28 13.66 -3.41
CA GLU A 123 2.94 14.21 -3.17
C GLU A 123 1.83 13.15 -3.15
N SER A 124 2.17 11.88 -3.44
CA SER A 124 1.26 10.74 -3.33
C SER A 124 0.80 10.48 -1.90
N TRP A 125 1.56 10.95 -0.90
CA TRP A 125 1.18 10.91 0.50
C TRP A 125 0.02 11.87 0.79
N SER A 126 -0.89 11.46 1.66
CA SER A 126 -2.09 12.25 2.01
C SER A 126 -1.78 13.48 2.88
N SER A 127 -0.62 13.54 3.52
CA SER A 127 -0.12 14.77 4.17
C SER A 127 1.39 14.70 4.38
N ALA A 128 2.02 15.88 4.50
CA ALA A 128 3.45 16.02 4.75
C ALA A 128 3.89 15.44 6.11
N ASP A 129 3.05 15.58 7.14
CA ASP A 129 3.26 15.04 8.49
C ASP A 129 2.63 13.64 8.69
N ARG A 130 2.03 13.10 7.63
CA ARG A 130 1.31 11.82 7.55
C ARG A 130 0.13 11.68 8.51
N THR A 131 -0.35 12.72 9.18
CA THR A 131 -1.50 12.65 10.09
C THR A 131 -2.76 13.25 9.46
N LEU A 132 -3.88 12.55 9.60
CA LEU A 132 -5.20 12.91 9.10
C LEU A 132 -6.24 12.76 10.21
N SER A 133 -7.40 13.40 10.06
CA SER A 133 -8.53 13.24 10.98
C SER A 133 -9.78 12.84 10.22
N SER A 134 -10.50 11.83 10.71
CA SER A 134 -11.81 11.48 10.17
C SER A 134 -12.86 12.49 10.59
N SER A 135 -13.85 12.70 9.73
CA SER A 135 -14.97 13.60 9.99
C SER A 135 -15.99 13.01 10.96
N VAL A 136 -17.00 13.81 11.30
CA VAL A 136 -18.18 13.39 12.09
C VAL A 136 -18.99 12.28 11.41
N HIS A 137 -18.82 12.09 10.10
CA HIS A 137 -19.44 11.01 9.31
C HIS A 137 -18.50 9.81 9.14
N ALA A 138 -17.40 9.75 9.92
CA ALA A 138 -16.35 8.75 9.83
C ALA A 138 -15.72 8.68 8.43
N ARG A 139 -15.63 9.81 7.71
CA ARG A 139 -14.95 9.90 6.41
C ARG A 139 -13.54 10.43 6.58
N LEU A 140 -12.56 9.83 5.89
CA LEU A 140 -11.17 10.26 5.90
C LEU A 140 -10.81 10.80 4.50
N PRO A 141 -10.53 12.11 4.37
CA PRO A 141 -10.10 12.70 3.12
C PRO A 141 -8.63 12.32 2.85
N VAL A 142 -8.35 11.72 1.70
CA VAL A 142 -7.04 11.11 1.38
C VAL A 142 -6.56 11.50 -0.01
N ASN A 143 -5.24 11.56 -0.18
CA ASN A 143 -4.66 11.40 -1.51
C ASN A 143 -4.68 9.92 -1.84
N LEU A 144 -5.26 9.59 -2.99
CA LEU A 144 -5.44 8.23 -3.45
C LEU A 144 -4.87 8.08 -4.87
N PRO A 145 -3.60 7.67 -4.97
CA PRO A 145 -2.96 7.36 -6.25
C PRO A 145 -3.69 6.26 -7.02
N LYS A 146 -3.58 6.25 -8.35
CA LYS A 146 -4.06 5.11 -9.17
C LYS A 146 -3.29 3.83 -8.88
N TRP A 147 -3.91 2.67 -9.12
CA TRP A 147 -3.29 1.34 -8.93
C TRP A 147 -2.46 1.22 -7.65
N SER A 148 -3.07 1.54 -6.51
CA SER A 148 -2.34 1.74 -5.26
C SER A 148 -2.93 1.00 -4.07
N VAL A 149 -2.07 0.79 -3.09
CA VAL A 149 -2.42 0.37 -1.74
C VAL A 149 -1.87 1.41 -0.77
N THR A 150 -2.76 2.05 -0.02
CA THR A 150 -2.40 2.95 1.07
C THR A 150 -2.90 2.40 2.40
N VAL A 151 -2.14 2.61 3.47
CA VAL A 151 -2.47 2.09 4.81
C VAL A 151 -2.36 3.18 5.84
N TYR A 152 -3.40 3.30 6.66
CA TYR A 152 -3.53 4.28 7.71
C TYR A 152 -3.72 3.59 9.05
N GLU A 153 -2.88 3.92 10.03
CA GLU A 153 -2.99 3.45 11.40
C GLU A 153 -3.82 4.42 12.23
N ARG A 154 -4.91 3.95 12.82
CA ARG A 154 -5.69 4.70 13.80
C ARG A 154 -4.82 4.96 15.04
N GLN A 155 -4.68 6.23 15.39
CA GLN A 155 -3.97 6.67 16.60
C GLN A 155 -4.95 6.65 17.79
N GLU A 156 -4.44 6.37 18.99
CA GLU A 156 -5.23 6.35 20.25
C GLU A 156 -5.79 7.73 20.61
#